data_AF-A0A7V7DYX1-F1
#
_entry.id   AF-A0A7V7DYX1-F1
#
_cell.length_a   1.000
_cell.length_b   1.000
_cell.length_c   1.000
_cell.angle_alpha   90.00
_cell.angle_beta   90.00
_cell.angle_gamma   90.00
#
_symmetry.space_group_name_H-M   'P 1'
#
loop_
_entity.id
_entity.type
_entity.pdbx_description
1 polymer ?
#
loop_
_entity_poly.entity_id
_entity_poly.type
_entity_poly.pdbx_seq_one_letter_code
_entity_poly.pdbx_strand_id
1 'polypeptide(L)'
;MSSQFEDIPRRIFLDSSTLQTLQDYGGFLYENEPMAVTDPTHRDAKGIAKLAALRLIMQIAERAPFEFALSGNSFAEVHAKGDSRYLQWAYDVIDHWLACLEESGEPRGNLATLAAIDSSSYGYLGEGDRALLRDAIALECDTFLTMENKLPKNAGHIERTLGLRVLSPTEMWAYLQPWAALFR
;
A
#
# COMPACT_ATOMS: atom_id res chain seq x y z
N MET A 1 13.46 -26.11 -6.41
CA MET A 1 12.07 -26.03 -5.92
C MET A 1 12.02 -24.83 -5.01
N SER A 2 11.73 -23.64 -5.54
CA SER A 2 11.47 -22.47 -4.68
C SER A 2 10.22 -22.77 -3.87
N SER A 3 10.30 -22.57 -2.55
CA SER A 3 9.17 -22.85 -1.69
C SER A 3 8.06 -21.86 -2.04
N GLN A 4 6.80 -22.31 -2.08
CA GLN A 4 5.64 -21.42 -2.34
C GLN A 4 5.56 -20.23 -1.37
N PHE A 5 6.32 -20.23 -0.27
CA PHE A 5 6.38 -19.14 0.71
C PHE A 5 7.38 -18.04 0.34
N GLU A 6 8.35 -18.30 -0.55
CA GLU A 6 9.30 -17.27 -1.03
C GLU A 6 8.60 -16.20 -1.88
N ASP A 7 7.42 -16.51 -2.43
CA ASP A 7 6.62 -15.61 -3.24
C ASP A 7 5.67 -14.73 -2.40
N ILE A 8 5.62 -14.87 -1.08
CA ILE A 8 4.85 -13.97 -0.22
C ILE A 8 5.63 -12.66 -0.09
N PRO A 9 5.02 -11.48 -0.35
CA PRO A 9 5.73 -10.22 -0.21
C PRO A 9 6.16 -10.07 1.25
N ARG A 10 7.39 -9.62 1.50
CA ARG A 10 7.83 -9.33 2.87
C ARG A 10 7.30 -8.00 3.34
N ARG A 11 7.30 -6.99 2.45
CA ARG A 11 6.87 -5.64 2.80
C ARG A 11 6.00 -5.00 1.72
N ILE A 12 4.89 -4.42 2.15
CA ILE A 12 3.87 -3.80 1.31
C ILE A 12 3.75 -2.32 1.67
N PHE A 13 4.20 -1.46 0.78
CA PHE A 13 4.04 -0.02 0.92
C PHE A 13 2.58 0.40 0.73
N LEU A 14 2.03 1.20 1.65
CA LEU A 14 0.72 1.81 1.50
C LEU A 14 0.87 3.25 0.98
N ASP A 15 0.33 3.48 -0.21
CA ASP A 15 0.15 4.80 -0.79
C ASP A 15 -0.79 5.69 0.05
N SER A 16 -0.68 7.01 -0.10
CA SER A 16 -1.57 8.00 0.52
C SER A 16 -3.04 7.75 0.17
N SER A 17 -3.34 7.32 -1.07
CA SER A 17 -4.68 6.95 -1.51
C SER A 17 -5.25 5.74 -0.75
N THR A 18 -4.40 4.77 -0.43
CA THR A 18 -4.76 3.59 0.36
C THR A 18 -4.98 3.97 1.82
N LEU A 19 -4.10 4.79 2.40
CA LEU A 19 -4.26 5.31 3.77
C LEU A 19 -5.57 6.07 3.95
N GLN A 20 -5.90 6.96 3.01
CA GLN A 20 -7.16 7.70 3.03
C GLN A 20 -8.37 6.75 2.97
N THR A 21 -8.28 5.69 2.17
CA THR A 21 -9.36 4.71 2.10
C THR A 21 -9.52 3.93 3.40
N LEU A 22 -8.42 3.55 4.06
CA LEU A 22 -8.47 2.87 5.36
C LEU A 22 -9.16 3.73 6.43
N GLN A 23 -8.94 5.05 6.37
CA GLN A 23 -9.63 6.01 7.21
C GLN A 23 -11.12 6.11 6.86
N ASP A 24 -11.45 6.46 5.60
CA ASP A 24 -12.80 6.79 5.17
C ASP A 24 -13.77 5.60 5.36
N TYR A 25 -13.24 4.38 5.24
CA TYR A 25 -14.01 3.14 5.30
C TYR A 25 -13.65 2.26 6.50
N GLY A 26 -13.00 2.79 7.54
CA GLY A 26 -12.55 2.02 8.71
C GLY A 26 -13.64 1.15 9.34
N GLY A 27 -14.83 1.71 9.56
CA GLY A 27 -15.98 0.95 10.09
C GLY A 27 -16.37 -0.24 9.20
N PHE A 28 -16.35 -0.06 7.88
CA PHE A 28 -16.63 -1.15 6.93
C PHE A 28 -15.50 -2.20 6.92
N LEU A 29 -14.24 -1.75 6.97
CA LEU A 29 -13.05 -2.58 6.85
C LEU A 29 -12.80 -3.42 8.11
N TYR A 30 -12.92 -2.83 9.29
CA TYR A 30 -12.53 -3.44 10.56
C TYR A 30 -13.73 -3.86 11.42
N GLU A 31 -14.81 -3.09 11.40
CA GLU A 31 -15.95 -3.28 12.32
C GLU A 31 -17.15 -3.99 11.66
N ASN A 32 -17.04 -4.33 10.37
CA ASN A 32 -18.10 -4.90 9.55
C ASN A 32 -19.34 -3.99 9.42
N GLU A 33 -19.19 -2.69 9.61
CA GLU A 33 -20.29 -1.74 9.44
C GLU A 33 -20.73 -1.69 7.97
N PRO A 34 -22.05 -1.57 7.71
CA PRO A 34 -22.53 -1.40 6.34
C PRO A 34 -22.12 -0.03 5.80
N MET A 35 -21.68 0.01 4.53
CA MET A 35 -21.49 1.29 3.83
C MET A 35 -22.85 2.01 3.69
N ALA A 36 -22.83 3.33 3.78
CA ALA A 36 -24.03 4.13 3.61
C ALA A 36 -24.59 3.96 2.19
N VAL A 37 -25.91 3.80 2.05
CA VAL A 37 -26.57 3.61 0.73
C VAL A 37 -26.29 4.78 -0.24
N THR A 38 -25.98 5.96 0.29
CA THR A 38 -25.65 7.17 -0.47
C THR A 38 -24.17 7.28 -0.84
N ASP A 39 -23.33 6.33 -0.43
CA ASP A 39 -21.89 6.40 -0.64
C ASP A 39 -21.54 6.42 -2.14
N PRO A 40 -20.68 7.35 -2.60
CA PRO A 40 -20.29 7.45 -4.01
C PRO A 40 -19.68 6.15 -4.58
N THR A 41 -19.03 5.33 -3.76
CA THR A 41 -18.45 4.05 -4.20
C THR A 41 -19.50 3.07 -4.68
N HIS A 42 -20.75 3.18 -4.24
CA HIS A 42 -21.84 2.37 -4.79
C HIS A 42 -22.09 2.61 -6.29
N ARG A 43 -21.63 3.75 -6.83
CA ARG A 43 -21.72 4.07 -8.26
C ARG A 43 -20.53 3.55 -9.07
N ASP A 44 -19.47 3.09 -8.41
CA ASP A 44 -18.29 2.51 -9.03
C ASP A 44 -18.10 1.06 -8.57
N ALA A 45 -18.56 0.11 -9.39
CA ALA A 45 -18.38 -1.33 -9.14
C ALA A 45 -16.91 -1.72 -8.91
N LYS A 46 -15.94 -1.00 -9.51
CA LYS A 46 -14.52 -1.26 -9.26
C LYS A 46 -14.09 -0.76 -7.88
N GLY A 47 -14.61 0.39 -7.45
CA GLY A 47 -14.40 0.93 -6.11
C GLY A 47 -14.86 -0.03 -5.02
N ILE A 48 -16.07 -0.58 -5.13
CA ILE A 48 -16.58 -1.58 -4.16
C ILE A 48 -15.70 -2.83 -4.15
N ALA A 49 -15.29 -3.33 -5.32
CA ALA A 49 -14.43 -4.51 -5.41
C ALA A 49 -13.06 -4.26 -4.74
N LYS A 50 -12.48 -3.07 -4.93
CA LYS A 50 -11.25 -2.65 -4.24
C LYS A 50 -11.42 -2.58 -2.73
N LEU A 51 -12.51 -2.01 -2.23
CA LEU A 51 -12.81 -1.95 -0.80
C LEU A 51 -12.99 -3.34 -0.18
N ALA A 52 -13.73 -4.23 -0.85
CA ALA A 52 -13.91 -5.60 -0.41
C ALA A 52 -12.58 -6.36 -0.38
N ALA A 53 -11.73 -6.19 -1.40
CA ALA A 53 -10.41 -6.78 -1.43
C ALA A 53 -9.49 -6.21 -0.34
N LEU A 54 -9.51 -4.89 -0.11
CA LEU A 54 -8.74 -4.23 0.94
C LEU A 54 -9.10 -4.76 2.31
N ARG A 55 -10.39 -4.95 2.61
CA ARG A 55 -10.86 -5.61 3.83
C ARG A 55 -10.24 -6.99 4.04
N LEU A 56 -10.26 -7.82 3.00
CA LEU A 56 -9.70 -9.17 3.07
C LEU A 56 -8.19 -9.15 3.30
N ILE A 57 -7.47 -8.23 2.66
CA ILE A 57 -6.02 -8.03 2.86
C ILE A 57 -5.74 -7.64 4.32
N MET A 58 -6.48 -6.66 4.85
CA MET A 58 -6.29 -6.22 6.24
C MET A 58 -6.59 -7.33 7.24
N GLN A 59 -7.61 -8.16 7.00
CA GLN A 59 -7.95 -9.29 7.88
C GLN A 59 -6.85 -10.34 7.96
N ILE A 60 -6.21 -10.70 6.84
CA ILE A 60 -5.14 -11.70 6.86
C ILE A 60 -3.80 -11.11 7.33
N ALA A 61 -3.62 -9.79 7.19
CA ALA A 61 -2.39 -9.12 7.59
C ALA A 61 -2.08 -9.28 9.09
N GLU A 62 -3.10 -9.44 9.93
CA GLU A 62 -2.94 -9.70 11.38
C GLU A 62 -2.11 -10.96 11.69
N ARG A 63 -2.08 -11.94 10.77
CA ARG A 63 -1.43 -13.24 10.96
C ARG A 63 -0.42 -13.58 9.86
N ALA A 64 -0.31 -12.72 8.86
CA ALA A 64 0.60 -12.92 7.75
C ALA A 64 2.03 -12.52 8.16
N PRO A 65 3.06 -13.13 7.55
CA PRO A 65 4.46 -12.82 7.84
C PRO A 65 4.93 -11.50 7.19
N PHE A 66 4.04 -10.80 6.49
CA PHE A 66 4.36 -9.58 5.77
C PHE A 66 4.03 -8.34 6.59
N GLU A 67 4.78 -7.27 6.34
CA GLU A 67 4.63 -6.00 7.03
C GLU A 67 4.04 -4.97 6.06
N PHE A 68 3.17 -4.10 6.56
CA PHE A 68 2.89 -2.86 5.83
C PHE A 68 4.05 -1.89 6.01
N ALA A 69 4.18 -0.90 5.13
CA ALA A 69 5.17 0.16 5.24
C ALA A 69 4.62 1.50 4.80
N LEU A 70 5.09 2.56 5.45
CA LEU A 70 4.60 3.93 5.30
C LEU A 70 5.76 4.91 5.19
N SER A 71 5.53 6.06 4.56
CA SER A 71 6.52 7.13 4.48
C SER A 71 5.99 8.45 5.03
N GLY A 72 6.89 9.36 5.40
CA GLY A 72 6.53 10.73 5.74
C GLY A 72 5.85 11.47 4.58
N ASN A 73 6.16 11.12 3.32
CA ASN A 73 5.49 11.71 2.15
C ASN A 73 4.05 11.23 2.01
N SER A 74 3.77 9.94 2.27
CA SER A 74 2.41 9.40 2.34
C SER A 74 1.58 10.20 3.36
N PHE A 75 2.19 10.59 4.48
CA PHE A 75 1.54 11.40 5.51
C PHE A 75 1.36 12.86 5.09
N ALA A 76 2.38 13.49 4.51
CA ALA A 76 2.32 14.88 4.07
C ALA A 76 1.20 15.12 3.05
N GLU A 77 0.98 14.17 2.14
CA GLU A 77 -0.10 14.27 1.14
C GLU A 77 -1.49 14.22 1.76
N VAL A 78 -1.70 13.43 2.82
CA VAL A 78 -3.00 13.37 3.46
C VAL A 78 -3.17 14.47 4.52
N HIS A 79 -2.09 14.90 5.18
CA HIS A 79 -2.06 16.10 6.02
C HIS A 79 -2.48 17.35 5.21
N ALA A 80 -1.99 17.48 3.98
CA ALA A 80 -2.36 18.57 3.07
C ALA A 80 -3.87 18.60 2.73
N LYS A 81 -4.60 17.48 2.91
CA LYS A 81 -6.05 17.42 2.72
C LYS A 81 -6.86 17.97 3.91
N GLY A 82 -6.21 18.27 5.04
CA GLY A 82 -6.73 19.18 6.07
C GLY A 82 -7.84 18.65 6.98
N ASP A 83 -8.05 17.35 7.07
CA ASP A 83 -9.05 16.79 8.00
C ASP A 83 -8.43 16.56 9.38
N SER A 84 -8.86 17.26 10.43
CA SER A 84 -8.19 17.20 11.74
C SER A 84 -8.48 15.92 12.54
N ARG A 85 -9.54 15.16 12.21
CA ARG A 85 -9.80 13.84 12.83
C ARG A 85 -8.88 12.74 12.25
N TYR A 86 -8.38 12.97 11.05
CA TYR A 86 -7.47 12.07 10.32
C TYR A 86 -6.13 11.87 11.03
N LEU A 87 -5.59 12.93 11.65
CA LEU A 87 -4.21 12.92 12.12
C LEU A 87 -3.98 11.90 13.25
N GLN A 88 -4.89 11.79 14.21
CA GLN A 88 -4.64 10.98 15.41
C GLN A 88 -4.52 9.48 15.08
N TRP A 89 -5.47 8.93 14.31
CA TRP A 89 -5.44 7.51 13.94
C TRP A 89 -4.28 7.18 12.99
N ALA A 90 -3.99 8.07 12.03
CA ALA A 90 -2.84 7.90 11.14
C ALA A 90 -1.52 7.96 11.92
N TYR A 91 -1.41 8.84 12.92
CA TYR A 91 -0.27 8.88 13.83
C TYR A 91 -0.17 7.62 14.69
N ASP A 92 -1.28 7.07 15.22
CA ASP A 92 -1.24 5.86 16.04
C ASP A 92 -0.78 4.63 15.22
N VAL A 93 -1.25 4.50 13.97
CA VAL A 93 -0.82 3.44 13.05
C VAL A 93 0.65 3.62 12.64
N ILE A 94 1.10 4.87 12.44
CA ILE A 94 2.48 5.18 12.09
C ILE A 94 3.41 5.01 13.29
N ASP A 95 3.04 5.42 14.48
CA ASP A 95 3.84 5.25 15.70
C ASP A 95 4.03 3.77 15.99
N HIS A 96 2.98 2.97 15.83
CA HIS A 96 3.08 1.52 15.91
C HIS A 96 4.07 0.97 14.87
N TRP A 97 4.02 1.50 13.65
CA TRP A 97 4.90 1.03 12.57
C TRP A 97 6.36 1.48 12.70
N LEU A 98 6.60 2.73 13.11
CA LEU A 98 7.93 3.26 13.39
C LEU A 98 8.58 2.48 14.54
N ALA A 99 7.80 2.09 15.56
CA ALA A 99 8.28 1.21 16.61
C ALA A 99 8.69 -0.18 16.06
N CYS A 100 7.92 -0.76 15.13
CA CYS A 100 8.29 -2.01 14.46
C CYS A 100 9.54 -1.87 13.55
N LEU A 101 9.74 -0.71 12.92
CA LEU A 101 10.94 -0.41 12.13
C LEU A 101 12.20 -0.32 12.99
N GLU A 102 12.13 0.35 14.14
CA GLU A 102 13.27 0.47 15.06
C GLU A 102 13.76 -0.90 15.55
N GLU A 103 12.83 -1.87 15.71
CA GLU A 103 13.16 -3.25 16.10
C GLU A 103 13.72 -4.10 14.94
N SER A 104 13.31 -3.84 13.70
CA SER A 104 13.72 -4.61 12.51
C SER A 104 14.99 -4.09 11.82
N GLY A 105 15.45 -2.89 12.18
CA GLY A 105 16.66 -2.24 11.68
C GLY A 105 16.41 -1.34 10.45
N GLU A 106 17.24 -0.31 10.30
CA GLU A 106 17.08 0.68 9.22
C GLU A 106 17.22 0.02 7.82
N PRO A 107 16.22 0.18 6.94
CA PRO A 107 16.30 -0.28 5.56
C PRO A 107 17.47 0.37 4.82
N ARG A 108 18.20 -0.42 4.03
CA ARG A 108 19.32 0.02 3.20
C ARG A 108 18.91 -0.10 1.74
N GLY A 109 17.96 0.76 1.34
CA GLY A 109 17.46 0.82 -0.03
C GLY A 109 18.56 0.77 -1.09
N ASN A 110 18.29 0.10 -2.20
CA ASN A 110 19.26 -0.05 -3.27
C ASN A 110 19.52 1.31 -3.97
N LEU A 111 20.72 1.85 -3.78
CA LEU A 111 21.12 3.15 -4.34
C LEU A 111 21.00 3.21 -5.87
N ALA A 112 21.13 2.09 -6.58
CA ALA A 112 21.01 2.04 -8.03
C ALA A 112 19.55 2.20 -8.50
N THR A 113 18.58 1.60 -7.81
CA THR A 113 17.15 1.76 -8.12
C THR A 113 16.64 3.14 -7.70
N LEU A 114 17.14 3.67 -6.58
CA LEU A 114 16.89 5.05 -6.15
C LEU A 114 17.40 6.09 -7.16
N ALA A 115 18.51 5.82 -7.85
CA ALA A 115 18.98 6.68 -8.93
C ALA A 115 18.18 6.48 -10.24
N ALA A 116 17.71 5.26 -10.51
CA ALA A 116 16.96 4.95 -11.73
C ALA A 116 15.61 5.69 -11.79
N ILE A 117 14.93 5.87 -10.66
CA ILE A 117 13.64 6.56 -10.60
C ILE A 117 13.72 8.05 -10.97
N ASP A 118 14.90 8.66 -10.79
CA ASP A 118 15.13 10.06 -11.15
C ASP A 118 15.30 10.28 -12.67
N SER A 119 15.47 9.20 -13.44
CA SER A 119 15.66 9.27 -14.89
C SER A 119 14.43 9.74 -15.67
N SER A 120 14.65 10.19 -16.90
CA SER A 120 13.59 10.61 -17.83
C SER A 120 12.62 9.48 -18.21
N SER A 121 13.01 8.21 -18.00
CA SER A 121 12.15 7.04 -18.22
C SER A 121 10.89 7.07 -17.36
N TYR A 122 10.91 7.84 -16.26
CA TYR A 122 9.78 8.03 -15.34
C TYR A 122 9.12 9.41 -15.47
N GLY A 123 9.30 10.10 -16.59
CA GLY A 123 8.73 11.45 -16.82
C GLY A 123 7.19 11.50 -16.84
N TYR A 124 6.52 10.35 -16.88
CA TYR A 124 5.05 10.24 -16.79
C TYR A 124 4.52 10.24 -15.35
N LEU A 125 5.40 10.04 -14.35
CA LEU A 125 5.06 10.10 -12.94
C LEU A 125 5.03 11.56 -12.47
N GLY A 126 4.06 11.91 -11.62
CA GLY A 126 4.08 13.18 -10.91
C GLY A 126 5.21 13.22 -9.88
N GLU A 127 5.52 14.41 -9.35
CA GLU A 127 6.52 14.56 -8.28
C GLU A 127 6.14 13.77 -7.02
N GLY A 128 4.86 13.76 -6.63
CA GLY A 128 4.34 12.97 -5.51
C GLY A 128 4.48 11.46 -5.72
N ASP A 129 3.95 10.93 -6.84
CA ASP A 129 4.08 9.52 -7.22
C ASP A 129 5.55 9.05 -7.19
N ARG A 130 6.46 9.90 -7.69
CA ARG A 130 7.90 9.60 -7.71
C ARG A 130 8.50 9.57 -6.31
N ALA A 131 8.12 10.51 -5.44
CA ALA A 131 8.57 10.54 -4.06
C ALA A 131 8.11 9.29 -3.29
N LEU A 132 6.84 8.89 -3.44
CA LEU A 132 6.29 7.70 -2.77
C LEU A 132 6.95 6.41 -3.24
N LEU A 133 7.19 6.27 -4.55
CA LEU A 133 7.90 5.11 -5.09
C LEU A 133 9.37 5.08 -4.63
N ARG A 134 10.02 6.25 -4.48
CA ARG A 134 11.37 6.36 -3.92
C ARG A 134 11.37 5.87 -2.47
N ASP A 135 10.39 6.26 -1.69
CA ASP A 135 10.27 5.82 -0.29
C ASP A 135 10.01 4.32 -0.19
N ALA A 136 9.14 3.77 -1.04
CA ALA A 136 8.90 2.33 -1.10
C ALA A 136 10.18 1.54 -1.40
N ILE A 137 11.02 2.04 -2.32
CA ILE A 137 12.33 1.45 -2.63
C ILE A 137 13.31 1.61 -1.46
N ALA A 138 13.35 2.80 -0.84
CA ALA A 138 14.21 3.08 0.30
C ALA A 138 13.90 2.14 1.47
N LEU A 139 12.61 1.86 1.68
CA LEU A 139 12.07 0.95 2.67
C LEU A 139 12.11 -0.52 2.23
N GLU A 140 12.75 -0.87 1.12
CA GLU A 140 12.87 -2.26 0.64
C GLU A 140 11.50 -2.97 0.50
N CYS A 141 10.48 -2.26 0.02
CA CYS A 141 9.17 -2.84 -0.21
C CYS A 141 9.17 -3.72 -1.46
N ASP A 142 8.50 -4.87 -1.39
CA ASP A 142 8.28 -5.74 -2.55
C ASP A 142 7.07 -5.30 -3.38
N THR A 143 6.09 -4.69 -2.70
CA THR A 143 4.81 -4.29 -3.27
C THR A 143 4.47 -2.86 -2.88
N PHE A 144 3.88 -2.12 -3.82
CA PHE A 144 3.28 -0.80 -3.66
C PHE A 144 1.77 -0.92 -3.88
N LEU A 145 0.99 -0.72 -2.82
CA LEU A 145 -0.46 -0.86 -2.84
C LEU A 145 -1.12 0.53 -2.99
N THR A 146 -1.87 0.70 -4.09
CA THR A 146 -2.56 1.97 -4.41
C THR A 146 -4.02 1.77 -4.78
N MET A 147 -4.87 2.69 -4.32
CA MET A 147 -6.29 2.72 -4.69
C MET A 147 -6.51 3.35 -6.07
N GLU A 148 -5.50 4.05 -6.60
CA GLU A 148 -5.57 4.67 -7.91
C GLU A 148 -5.53 3.66 -9.07
N ASN A 149 -5.91 4.13 -10.26
CA ASN A 149 -5.87 3.33 -11.49
C ASN A 149 -4.73 3.75 -12.44
N LYS A 150 -4.00 4.83 -12.13
CA LYS A 150 -2.99 5.40 -13.03
C LYS A 150 -1.66 4.66 -12.90
N LEU A 151 -1.17 4.51 -11.67
CA LEU A 151 0.08 3.83 -11.35
C LEU A 151 0.09 2.35 -11.79
N PRO A 152 -0.96 1.54 -11.55
CA PRO A 152 -1.01 0.15 -12.01
C PRO A 152 -0.89 -0.04 -13.53
N LYS A 153 -1.25 0.96 -14.34
CA LYS A 153 -1.09 0.88 -15.82
C LYS A 153 0.37 0.74 -16.26
N ASN A 154 1.31 1.22 -15.45
CA ASN A 154 2.74 1.15 -15.73
C ASN A 154 3.46 0.11 -14.87
N ALA A 155 2.71 -0.75 -14.14
CA ALA A 155 3.25 -1.71 -13.20
C ALA A 155 4.34 -2.61 -13.81
N GLY A 156 4.15 -3.08 -15.05
CA GLY A 156 5.13 -3.94 -15.71
C GLY A 156 6.47 -3.27 -16.03
N HIS A 157 6.52 -1.94 -16.19
CA HIS A 157 7.78 -1.21 -16.33
C HIS A 157 8.42 -0.98 -14.95
N ILE A 158 7.62 -0.61 -13.95
CA ILE A 158 8.08 -0.35 -12.59
C ILE A 158 8.66 -1.62 -11.96
N GLU A 159 7.97 -2.76 -12.05
CA GLU A 159 8.44 -4.04 -11.50
C GLU A 159 9.74 -4.48 -12.17
N ARG A 160 9.84 -4.38 -13.50
CA ARG A 160 11.03 -4.82 -14.24
C ARG A 160 12.28 -4.00 -13.90
N THR A 161 12.12 -2.71 -13.66
CA THR A 161 13.25 -1.78 -13.52
C THR A 161 13.57 -1.47 -12.06
N LEU A 162 12.57 -1.40 -11.19
CA LEU A 162 12.73 -1.06 -9.77
C LEU A 162 12.56 -2.27 -8.84
N GLY A 163 12.09 -3.42 -9.35
CA GLY A 163 11.80 -4.60 -8.54
C GLY A 163 10.54 -4.48 -7.68
N LEU A 164 9.75 -3.41 -7.88
CA LEU A 164 8.59 -3.07 -7.04
C LEU A 164 7.28 -3.38 -7.77
N ARG A 165 6.42 -4.22 -7.18
CA ARG A 165 5.11 -4.56 -7.75
C ARG A 165 4.09 -3.48 -7.42
N VAL A 166 3.54 -2.81 -8.41
CA VAL A 166 2.47 -1.82 -8.19
C VAL A 166 1.12 -2.51 -8.40
N LEU A 167 0.36 -2.69 -7.32
CA LEU A 167 -0.88 -3.44 -7.32
C LEU A 167 -2.05 -2.61 -6.77
N SER A 168 -3.23 -2.77 -7.37
CA SER A 168 -4.50 -2.38 -6.73
C SER A 168 -4.93 -3.41 -5.69
N PRO A 169 -5.85 -3.09 -4.76
CA PRO A 169 -6.31 -4.06 -3.76
C PRO A 169 -6.86 -5.36 -4.36
N THR A 170 -7.58 -5.29 -5.48
CA THR A 170 -8.09 -6.49 -6.16
C THR A 170 -6.97 -7.37 -6.70
N GLU A 171 -5.91 -6.78 -7.25
CA GLU A 171 -4.76 -7.52 -7.76
C GLU A 171 -3.91 -8.08 -6.61
N MET A 172 -3.74 -7.28 -5.55
CA MET A 172 -3.05 -7.71 -4.34
C MET A 172 -3.76 -8.85 -3.63
N TRP A 173 -5.09 -8.80 -3.54
CA TRP A 173 -5.86 -9.91 -2.96
C TRP A 173 -5.76 -11.16 -3.83
N ALA A 174 -5.87 -11.03 -5.15
CA ALA A 174 -5.68 -12.16 -6.06
C ALA A 174 -4.27 -12.78 -5.93
N TYR A 175 -3.26 -11.94 -5.71
CA TYR A 175 -1.90 -12.38 -5.43
C TYR A 175 -1.81 -13.12 -4.09
N LEU A 176 -2.40 -12.59 -3.01
CA LEU A 176 -2.36 -13.21 -1.67
C LEU A 176 -3.28 -14.43 -1.51
N GLN A 177 -4.31 -14.55 -2.33
CA GLN A 177 -5.37 -15.56 -2.22
C GLN A 177 -4.86 -17.01 -2.07
N PRO A 178 -3.81 -17.46 -2.80
CA PRO A 178 -3.29 -18.82 -2.67
C PRO A 178 -2.81 -19.16 -1.25
N TRP A 179 -2.35 -18.16 -0.50
CA TRP A 179 -1.84 -18.33 0.86
C TRP A 179 -2.83 -17.87 1.93
N ALA A 180 -3.93 -17.20 1.57
CA ALA A 180 -4.88 -16.64 2.52
C ALA A 180 -5.42 -17.68 3.52
N ALA A 181 -5.56 -18.95 3.12
CA ALA A 181 -5.99 -20.02 4.02
C ALA A 181 -4.99 -20.31 5.16
N LEU A 182 -3.72 -19.94 5.00
CA LEU A 182 -2.66 -20.13 5.99
C LEU A 182 -2.70 -19.09 7.11
N PHE A 183 -3.43 -17.99 6.90
CA PHE A 183 -3.47 -16.81 7.79
C PHE A 183 -4.88 -16.53 8.34
N ARG A 184 -5.82 -17.46 8.16
CA ARG A 184 -7.20 -17.35 8.66
C ARG A 184 -7.35 -17.72 10.12
#